data_AF-A0A6H1RDZ4-F1
#
_entry.id   AF-A0A6H1RDZ4-F1
#
_cell.length_a   1.000
_cell.length_b   1.000
_cell.length_c   1.000
_cell.angle_alpha   90.00
_cell.angle_beta   90.00
_cell.angle_gamma   90.00
#
_symmetry.space_group_name_H-M   'P 1'
#
loop_
_entity.id
_entity.type
_entity.pdbx_description
1 polymer ?
#
loop_
_entity_poly.entity_id
_entity_poly.type
_entity_poly.pdbx_seq_one_letter_code
_entity_poly.pdbx_strand_id
1 'polypeptide(L)'
;MRHADLTAFRARQKQHRSEGRFTGIGSATYVEGTGVGPYEGCTAALNPNGRIVVDVSVPSQGQGHATTFAQLASDVLSCDPASVVVRATSGGAGAVGHGTFGSRAAVMAGNAVAAAATNLRRQILATAAEFFECSAEDLSIDDGFVQVTGTGARLSLADLATGVNPIRYPAVPATSTPWTGGSAPPIALAATEYFCNRQWVFGFGAHVAEVEVDIATGKTTLHRPATSWSARQPGKSSMDAMCRPKATRTAIGSAPRCSTTSPRR
;
A
#
# COMPACT_ATOMS: atom_id res chain seq x y z
N MET A 1 -23.51 -14.95 7.68
CA MET A 1 -24.98 -15.18 7.53
C MET A 1 -25.85 -14.11 8.18
N ARG A 2 -25.50 -13.55 9.36
CA ARG A 2 -26.27 -12.44 9.98
C ARG A 2 -26.45 -11.22 9.06
N HIS A 3 -25.48 -10.90 8.20
CA HIS A 3 -25.55 -9.78 7.25
C HIS A 3 -26.48 -9.99 6.03
N ALA A 4 -26.94 -11.22 5.79
CA ALA A 4 -27.80 -11.53 4.64
C ALA A 4 -29.30 -11.61 5.01
N ASP A 5 -29.63 -11.51 6.31
CA ASP A 5 -30.99 -11.67 6.86
C ASP A 5 -31.82 -12.74 6.12
N LEU A 6 -31.36 -13.99 6.24
CA LEU A 6 -31.95 -15.14 5.55
C LEU A 6 -33.43 -15.31 5.89
N THR A 7 -33.84 -14.97 7.11
CA THR A 7 -35.23 -15.04 7.54
C THR A 7 -36.09 -14.08 6.73
N ALA A 8 -35.71 -12.81 6.65
CA ALA A 8 -36.42 -11.84 5.83
C ALA A 8 -36.37 -12.20 4.33
N PHE A 9 -35.25 -12.73 3.84
CA PHE A 9 -35.14 -13.21 2.46
C PHE A 9 -36.13 -14.34 2.17
N ARG A 10 -36.25 -15.34 3.04
CA ARG A 10 -37.20 -16.46 2.85
C ARG A 10 -38.65 -15.99 2.84
N ALA A 11 -39.00 -14.98 3.62
CA ALA A 11 -40.32 -14.37 3.55
C ALA A 11 -40.58 -13.70 2.19
N ARG A 12 -39.64 -12.87 1.70
CA ARG A 12 -39.73 -12.24 0.37
C ARG A 12 -39.76 -13.27 -0.76
N GLN A 13 -38.96 -14.33 -0.66
CA GLN A 13 -38.91 -15.39 -1.67
C GLN A 13 -40.27 -16.09 -1.84
N LYS A 14 -41.00 -16.34 -0.74
CA LYS A 14 -42.36 -16.91 -0.82
C LYS A 14 -43.32 -15.96 -1.54
N GLN A 15 -43.27 -14.67 -1.22
CA GLN A 15 -44.07 -13.64 -1.87
C GLN A 15 -43.77 -13.53 -3.37
N HIS A 16 -42.49 -13.46 -3.75
CA HIS A 16 -42.08 -13.41 -5.15
C HIS A 16 -42.59 -14.65 -5.91
N ARG A 17 -42.54 -15.83 -5.29
CA ARG A 17 -43.02 -17.05 -5.93
C ARG A 17 -44.52 -17.04 -6.19
N SER A 18 -45.33 -16.41 -5.34
CA SER A 18 -46.76 -16.20 -5.63
C SER A 18 -47.03 -15.19 -6.74
N GLU A 19 -46.07 -14.30 -7.03
CA GLU A 19 -46.13 -13.32 -8.12
C GLU A 19 -45.52 -13.85 -9.44
N GLY A 20 -45.10 -15.12 -9.49
CA GLY A 20 -44.39 -15.68 -10.65
C GLY A 20 -42.96 -15.18 -10.81
N ARG A 21 -42.38 -14.58 -9.77
CA ARG A 21 -40.99 -14.08 -9.73
C ARG A 21 -40.08 -15.08 -9.01
N PHE A 22 -38.90 -15.35 -9.57
CA PHE A 22 -38.01 -16.40 -9.09
C PHE A 22 -36.71 -15.82 -8.53
N THR A 23 -36.69 -15.59 -7.21
CA THR A 23 -35.49 -15.12 -6.52
C THR A 23 -34.74 -16.22 -5.78
N GLY A 24 -33.41 -16.16 -5.82
CA GLY A 24 -32.50 -17.09 -5.15
C GLY A 24 -31.42 -16.34 -4.36
N ILE A 25 -30.87 -17.02 -3.34
CA ILE A 25 -29.69 -16.56 -2.62
C ILE A 25 -28.61 -17.63 -2.72
N GLY A 26 -27.40 -17.22 -3.09
CA GLY A 26 -26.22 -18.06 -3.16
C GLY A 26 -25.16 -17.58 -2.20
N SER A 27 -24.40 -18.51 -1.62
CA SER A 27 -23.21 -18.21 -0.82
C SER A 27 -22.01 -19.01 -1.30
N ALA A 28 -20.85 -18.35 -1.36
CA ALA A 28 -19.58 -18.98 -1.66
C ALA A 28 -18.57 -18.60 -0.59
N THR A 29 -17.87 -19.59 -0.04
CA THR A 29 -16.77 -19.39 0.91
C THR A 29 -15.49 -19.95 0.29
N TYR A 30 -14.38 -19.25 0.47
CA TYR A 30 -13.11 -19.64 -0.13
C TYR A 30 -11.94 -19.44 0.82
N VAL A 31 -10.88 -20.20 0.54
CA VAL A 31 -9.53 -20.02 1.04
C VAL A 31 -8.63 -19.94 -0.19
N GLU A 32 -7.80 -18.92 -0.27
CA GLU A 32 -6.91 -18.65 -1.41
C GLU A 32 -5.46 -18.63 -0.93
N GLY A 33 -4.62 -19.47 -1.54
CA GLY A 33 -3.17 -19.38 -1.38
C GLY A 33 -2.63 -18.20 -2.16
N THR A 34 -1.99 -17.26 -1.47
CA THR A 34 -1.41 -16.03 -2.01
C THR A 34 0.06 -15.92 -1.63
N GLY A 35 0.72 -14.84 -2.06
CA GLY A 35 2.09 -14.58 -1.66
C GLY A 35 3.09 -15.52 -2.30
N VAL A 36 2.78 -16.18 -3.42
CA VAL A 36 3.67 -17.19 -4.02
C VAL A 36 5.11 -16.68 -4.19
N GLY A 37 6.09 -17.55 -3.91
CA GLY A 37 7.52 -17.30 -4.07
C GLY A 37 7.97 -17.00 -5.51
N PRO A 38 9.28 -16.92 -5.76
CA PRO A 38 10.36 -17.22 -4.81
C PRO A 38 10.78 -16.00 -3.98
N TYR A 39 10.83 -14.79 -4.54
CA TYR A 39 11.19 -13.58 -3.78
C TYR A 39 10.76 -12.31 -4.51
N GLU A 40 10.78 -11.17 -3.79
CA GLU A 40 10.82 -9.81 -4.33
C GLU A 40 11.85 -8.97 -3.59
N GLY A 41 12.36 -7.94 -4.26
CA GLY A 41 13.36 -7.03 -3.73
C GLY A 41 12.85 -5.59 -3.61
N CYS A 42 13.47 -4.82 -2.73
CA CYS A 42 13.23 -3.41 -2.57
C CYS A 42 14.53 -2.68 -2.22
N THR A 43 14.74 -1.50 -2.79
CA THR A 43 15.75 -0.54 -2.34
C THR A 43 15.05 0.67 -1.73
N ALA A 44 15.41 1.03 -0.50
CA ALA A 44 14.99 2.27 0.14
C ALA A 44 16.20 3.20 0.27
N ALA A 45 16.09 4.45 -0.16
CA ALA A 45 17.18 5.43 -0.12
C ALA A 45 16.68 6.81 0.34
N LEU A 46 17.49 7.48 1.15
CA LEU A 46 17.26 8.87 1.52
C LEU A 46 17.98 9.80 0.54
N ASN A 47 17.23 10.66 -0.15
CA ASN A 47 17.77 11.62 -1.09
C ASN A 47 18.23 12.92 -0.39
N PRO A 48 19.12 13.71 -1.03
CA PRO A 48 19.59 14.99 -0.47
C PRO A 48 18.50 16.01 -0.13
N ASN A 49 17.31 15.90 -0.73
CA ASN A 49 16.17 16.78 -0.41
C ASN A 49 15.32 16.29 0.77
N GLY A 50 15.78 15.27 1.49
CA GLY A 50 15.06 14.67 2.63
C GLY A 50 13.94 13.71 2.24
N ARG A 51 13.65 13.52 0.94
CA ARG A 51 12.65 12.55 0.49
C ARG A 51 13.23 11.14 0.46
N ILE A 52 12.38 10.17 0.77
CA ILE A 52 12.72 8.75 0.69
C ILE A 52 12.24 8.20 -0.64
N VAL A 53 13.12 7.52 -1.37
CA VAL A 53 12.75 6.76 -2.57
C VAL A 53 12.68 5.29 -2.21
N VAL A 54 11.57 4.65 -2.59
CA VAL A 54 11.33 3.21 -2.41
C VAL A 54 11.17 2.60 -3.80
N ASP A 55 12.24 1.98 -4.26
CA ASP A 55 12.33 1.30 -5.55
C ASP A 55 11.96 -0.18 -5.36
N VAL A 56 10.77 -0.56 -5.81
CA VAL A 56 10.25 -1.94 -5.71
C VAL A 56 10.41 -2.69 -7.03
N SER A 57 10.66 -4.00 -6.95
CA SER A 57 10.77 -4.87 -8.13
C SER A 57 9.42 -5.22 -8.77
N VAL A 58 8.30 -4.87 -8.13
CA VAL A 58 6.95 -5.20 -8.61
C VAL A 58 6.30 -4.05 -9.40
N PRO A 59 5.95 -4.24 -10.68
CA PRO A 59 5.22 -3.22 -11.44
C PRO A 59 3.77 -3.10 -10.95
N SER A 60 3.20 -1.91 -11.02
CA SER A 60 1.78 -1.71 -10.72
C SER A 60 0.93 -1.75 -12.00
N GLN A 61 -0.26 -2.35 -11.92
CA GLN A 61 -1.27 -2.31 -12.99
C GLN A 61 -2.62 -1.76 -12.49
N GLY A 62 -2.60 -0.91 -11.45
CA GLY A 62 -3.80 -0.28 -10.87
C GLY A 62 -4.09 -0.62 -9.41
N GLN A 63 -3.23 -1.40 -8.75
CA GLN A 63 -3.52 -2.01 -7.44
C GLN A 63 -3.25 -1.07 -6.26
N GLY A 64 -2.78 0.15 -6.55
CA GLY A 64 -2.41 1.12 -5.53
C GLY A 64 -1.04 0.90 -4.88
N HIS A 65 -0.11 0.17 -5.53
CA HIS A 65 1.24 -0.10 -4.98
C HIS A 65 1.95 1.17 -4.49
N ALA A 66 1.92 2.25 -5.28
CA ALA A 66 2.58 3.50 -4.93
C ALA A 66 2.06 4.07 -3.60
N THR A 67 0.75 4.01 -3.37
CA THR A 67 0.14 4.49 -2.13
C THR A 67 0.42 3.54 -0.96
N THR A 68 0.17 2.25 -1.14
CA THR A 68 0.28 1.27 -0.05
C THR A 68 1.73 1.11 0.42
N PHE A 69 2.70 1.06 -0.50
CA PHE A 69 4.11 0.94 -0.12
C PHE A 69 4.68 2.24 0.45
N ALA A 70 4.18 3.40 0.02
CA ALA A 70 4.56 4.67 0.64
C ALA A 70 4.12 4.71 2.10
N GLN A 71 2.86 4.33 2.38
CA GLN A 71 2.31 4.22 3.73
C GLN A 71 3.09 3.22 4.59
N LEU A 72 3.42 2.05 4.02
CA LEU A 72 4.18 1.04 4.75
C LEU A 72 5.59 1.52 5.11
N ALA A 73 6.30 2.14 4.16
CA ALA A 73 7.64 2.66 4.41
C ALA A 73 7.61 3.85 5.39
N SER A 74 6.63 4.75 5.26
CA SER A 74 6.49 5.90 6.14
C SER A 74 6.16 5.52 7.57
N ASP A 75 5.36 4.46 7.78
CA ASP A 75 5.09 3.93 9.12
C ASP A 75 6.38 3.43 9.79
N VAL A 76 7.24 2.74 9.03
CA VAL A 76 8.53 2.24 9.53
C VAL A 76 9.50 3.39 9.81
N LEU A 77 9.54 4.38 8.92
CA LEU A 77 10.47 5.52 8.99
C LEU A 77 9.95 6.67 9.87
N SER A 78 8.70 6.59 10.34
CA SER A 78 8.04 7.61 11.15
C SER A 78 8.06 9.01 10.48
N CYS A 79 7.65 9.06 9.22
CA CYS A 79 7.56 10.30 8.43
C CYS A 79 6.20 10.44 7.73
N ASP A 80 5.94 11.59 7.10
CA ASP A 80 4.75 11.77 6.25
C ASP A 80 4.84 10.85 5.02
N PRO A 81 3.80 10.03 4.72
CA PRO A 81 3.71 9.27 3.47
C PRO A 81 3.97 10.08 2.20
N ALA A 82 3.65 11.39 2.17
CA ALA A 82 3.90 12.27 1.03
C ALA A 82 5.40 12.55 0.80
N SER A 83 6.25 12.31 1.80
CA SER A 83 7.72 12.38 1.67
C SER A 83 8.33 11.14 1.01
N VAL A 84 7.55 10.06 0.86
CA VAL A 84 7.97 8.79 0.27
C VAL A 84 7.54 8.70 -1.18
N VAL A 85 8.49 8.50 -2.08
CA VAL A 85 8.27 8.30 -3.51
C VAL A 85 8.51 6.84 -3.84
N VAL A 86 7.44 6.12 -4.17
CA VAL A 86 7.52 4.73 -4.63
C VAL A 86 7.67 4.69 -6.14
N ARG A 87 8.63 3.89 -6.63
CA ARG A 87 8.84 3.64 -8.06
C ARG A 87 8.94 2.14 -8.28
N ALA A 88 8.46 1.70 -9.44
CA ALA A 88 8.70 0.33 -9.88
C ALA A 88 9.92 0.36 -10.81
N THR A 89 10.97 -0.36 -10.44
CA THR A 89 12.18 -0.38 -11.27
C THR A 89 12.03 -1.44 -12.35
N SER A 90 12.26 -1.04 -13.59
CA SER A 90 12.18 -1.87 -14.79
C SER A 90 13.58 -1.99 -15.37
N GLY A 91 14.01 -3.21 -15.73
CA GLY A 91 15.18 -3.42 -16.58
C GLY A 91 16.55 -3.29 -15.91
N GLY A 92 16.87 -4.20 -14.97
CA GLY A 92 18.25 -4.44 -14.50
C GLY A 92 18.84 -3.38 -13.56
N ALA A 93 18.27 -2.18 -13.51
CA ALA A 93 18.51 -1.23 -12.43
C ALA A 93 17.66 -1.63 -11.20
N GLY A 94 18.23 -1.62 -10.01
CA GLY A 94 17.51 -1.87 -8.75
C GLY A 94 17.42 -3.34 -8.31
N ALA A 95 16.60 -3.57 -7.28
CA ALA A 95 16.44 -4.89 -6.68
C ALA A 95 15.71 -5.87 -7.62
N VAL A 96 16.12 -7.14 -7.62
CA VAL A 96 15.57 -8.17 -8.51
C VAL A 96 14.22 -8.70 -7.99
N GLY A 97 13.31 -8.98 -8.92
CA GLY A 97 12.04 -9.63 -8.62
C GLY A 97 11.38 -10.25 -9.85
N HIS A 98 10.22 -10.85 -9.63
CA HIS A 98 9.44 -11.64 -10.58
C HIS A 98 8.14 -10.94 -10.99
N GLY A 99 7.73 -9.91 -10.21
CA GLY A 99 6.62 -9.04 -10.57
C GLY A 99 5.27 -9.40 -9.97
N THR A 100 4.22 -8.86 -10.58
CA THR A 100 2.88 -8.76 -9.99
C THR A 100 1.93 -9.79 -10.57
N PHE A 101 1.66 -10.83 -9.78
CA PHE A 101 0.71 -11.91 -10.08
C PHE A 101 0.38 -12.68 -8.78
N GLY A 102 -0.58 -13.62 -8.81
CA GLY A 102 -0.84 -14.55 -7.70
C GLY A 102 -1.04 -13.89 -6.33
N SER A 103 -1.63 -12.68 -6.31
CA SER A 103 -1.88 -11.89 -5.10
C SER A 103 -0.62 -11.72 -4.21
N ARG A 104 0.57 -11.67 -4.82
CA ARG A 104 1.83 -11.75 -4.07
C ARG A 104 2.48 -10.43 -3.70
N ALA A 105 2.13 -9.34 -4.37
CA ALA A 105 2.85 -8.06 -4.23
C ALA A 105 2.88 -7.54 -2.79
N ALA A 106 1.74 -7.51 -2.09
CA ALA A 106 1.69 -7.05 -0.69
C ALA A 106 2.47 -7.96 0.26
N VAL A 107 2.46 -9.27 0.04
CA VAL A 107 3.22 -10.21 0.87
C VAL A 107 4.70 -10.08 0.58
N MET A 108 5.10 -10.18 -0.68
CA MET A 108 6.50 -10.26 -1.07
C MET A 108 7.18 -8.90 -1.03
N ALA A 109 6.76 -8.01 -1.92
CA ALA A 109 7.35 -6.68 -2.02
C ALA A 109 7.04 -5.85 -0.77
N GLY A 110 5.86 -6.00 -0.17
CA GLY A 110 5.56 -5.31 1.09
C GLY A 110 6.53 -5.68 2.22
N ASN A 111 6.86 -6.97 2.41
CA ASN A 111 7.87 -7.34 3.41
C ASN A 111 9.29 -6.88 3.03
N ALA A 112 9.65 -6.91 1.74
CA ALA A 112 10.92 -6.36 1.27
C ALA A 112 11.02 -4.83 1.53
N VAL A 113 9.94 -4.08 1.30
CA VAL A 113 9.83 -2.65 1.63
C VAL A 113 10.02 -2.42 3.13
N ALA A 114 9.33 -3.19 3.97
CA ALA A 114 9.45 -3.06 5.42
C ALA A 114 10.88 -3.35 5.91
N ALA A 115 11.54 -4.37 5.34
CA ALA A 115 12.93 -4.70 5.64
C ALA A 115 13.89 -3.58 5.21
N ALA A 116 13.77 -3.11 3.96
CA ALA A 116 14.61 -2.04 3.43
C ALA A 116 14.45 -0.73 4.23
N ALA A 117 13.20 -0.36 4.55
CA ALA A 117 12.90 0.80 5.38
C ALA A 117 13.47 0.66 6.80
N THR A 118 13.42 -0.53 7.40
CA THR A 118 13.99 -0.79 8.73
C THR A 118 15.51 -0.63 8.73
N ASN A 119 16.18 -1.17 7.71
CA ASN A 119 17.63 -1.04 7.59
C ASN A 119 18.04 0.41 7.28
N LEU A 120 17.31 1.11 6.41
CA LEU A 120 17.50 2.54 6.16
C LEU A 120 17.34 3.37 7.45
N ARG A 121 16.29 3.10 8.25
CA ARG A 121 16.07 3.76 9.55
C ARG A 121 17.28 3.58 10.47
N ARG A 122 17.83 2.37 10.54
CA ARG A 122 19.02 2.08 11.35
C ARG A 122 20.24 2.88 10.88
N GLN A 123 20.47 2.98 9.57
CA GLN A 123 21.55 3.79 9.02
C GLN A 123 21.37 5.27 9.36
N ILE A 124 20.16 5.81 9.14
CA ILE A 124 19.81 7.20 9.49
C ILE A 124 20.13 7.51 10.96
N LEU A 125 19.68 6.65 11.89
CA LEU A 125 19.91 6.86 13.31
C LEU A 125 21.37 6.71 13.70
N ALA A 126 22.10 5.74 13.14
CA ALA A 126 23.53 5.60 13.41
C ALA A 126 24.32 6.82 12.94
N THR A 127 24.02 7.32 11.73
CA THR A 127 24.64 8.53 11.18
C THR A 127 24.29 9.78 11.99
N ALA A 128 23.03 9.91 12.42
CA ALA A 128 22.62 11.03 13.27
C ALA A 128 23.24 10.96 14.67
N ALA A 129 23.46 9.75 15.21
CA ALA A 129 24.11 9.56 16.51
C ALA A 129 25.55 10.10 16.51
N GLU A 130 26.28 9.91 15.42
CA GLU A 130 27.59 10.54 15.24
C GLU A 130 27.49 12.07 15.11
N PHE A 131 26.44 12.56 14.46
CA PHE A 131 26.21 14.00 14.31
C PHE A 131 25.91 14.69 15.65
N PHE A 132 25.16 14.02 16.52
CA PHE A 132 24.77 14.51 17.84
C PHE A 132 25.71 14.10 18.97
N GLU A 133 26.73 13.28 18.67
CA GLU A 133 27.64 12.68 19.66
C GLU A 133 26.89 11.97 20.81
N CYS A 134 25.82 11.24 20.47
CA CYS A 134 24.96 10.55 21.44
C CYS A 134 24.74 9.07 21.08
N SER A 135 24.03 8.32 21.93
CA SER A 135 23.60 6.96 21.58
C SER A 135 22.48 7.01 20.53
N ALA A 136 22.48 6.07 19.58
CA ALA A 136 21.37 5.90 18.65
C ALA A 136 20.05 5.49 19.35
N GLU A 137 20.13 4.96 20.56
CA GLU A 137 18.96 4.62 21.40
C GLU A 137 18.27 5.86 21.95
N ASP A 138 18.99 6.98 22.08
CA ASP A 138 18.43 8.27 22.51
C ASP A 138 17.75 9.03 21.37
N LEU A 139 17.80 8.47 20.14
CA LEU A 139 17.29 9.10 18.93
C LEU A 139 15.96 8.50 18.47
N SER A 140 15.08 9.38 18.00
CA SER A 140 13.86 9.01 17.32
C SER A 140 13.75 9.74 15.98
N ILE A 141 12.97 9.18 15.06
CA ILE A 141 12.56 9.88 13.85
C ILE A 141 11.10 10.26 14.04
N ASP A 142 10.77 11.52 13.78
CA ASP A 142 9.41 12.03 13.80
C ASP A 142 9.27 13.18 12.79
N ASP A 143 8.23 13.10 11.96
CA ASP A 143 7.88 14.08 10.93
C ASP A 143 9.05 14.55 10.05
N GLY A 144 9.94 13.61 9.68
CA GLY A 144 11.11 13.92 8.84
C GLY A 144 12.27 14.61 9.56
N PHE A 145 12.28 14.56 10.91
CA PHE A 145 13.39 14.99 11.75
C PHE A 145 13.91 13.84 12.59
N VAL A 146 15.23 13.74 12.72
CA VAL A 146 15.86 12.97 13.81
C VAL A 146 15.94 13.86 15.04
N GLN A 147 15.51 13.37 16.20
CA GLN A 147 15.43 14.13 17.44
C GLN A 147 16.10 13.39 18.58
N VAL A 148 16.84 14.13 19.42
CA VAL A 148 17.45 13.62 20.65
C VAL A 148 16.46 13.74 21.79
N THR A 149 16.24 12.63 22.50
CA THR A 149 15.27 12.54 23.59
C THR A 149 15.64 13.51 24.73
N GLY A 150 14.69 14.34 25.15
CA GLY A 150 14.82 15.20 26.33
C GLY A 150 15.67 16.47 26.16
N THR A 151 16.28 16.72 24.99
CA THR A 151 17.15 17.90 24.78
C THR A 151 16.55 18.96 23.84
N GLY A 152 15.56 18.57 23.02
CA GLY A 152 14.98 19.44 21.98
C GLY A 152 15.87 19.60 20.73
N ALA A 153 17.06 18.99 20.72
CA ALA A 153 17.93 18.97 19.55
C ALA A 153 17.31 18.13 18.43
N ARG A 154 17.26 18.68 17.22
CA ARG A 154 16.73 18.00 16.04
C ARG A 154 17.50 18.34 14.77
N LEU A 155 17.53 17.40 13.84
CA LEU A 155 18.17 17.52 12.54
C LEU A 155 17.20 17.00 11.48
N SER A 156 16.97 17.77 10.42
CA SER A 156 16.08 17.30 9.35
C SER A 156 16.75 16.16 8.57
N LEU A 157 15.94 15.26 7.99
CA LEU A 157 16.47 14.22 7.11
C LEU A 157 17.22 14.80 5.89
N ALA A 158 16.84 15.99 5.41
CA ALA A 158 17.55 16.69 4.34
C ALA A 158 18.93 17.18 4.78
N ASP A 159 19.03 17.77 5.98
CA ASP A 159 20.30 18.23 6.53
C ASP A 159 21.23 17.05 6.83
N LEU A 160 20.69 15.93 7.34
CA LEU A 160 21.45 14.70 7.53
C LEU A 160 21.98 14.16 6.19
N ALA A 161 21.12 14.06 5.17
CA ALA A 161 21.48 13.53 3.85
C ALA A 161 22.49 14.40 3.10
N THR A 162 22.44 15.72 3.29
CA THR A 162 23.40 16.66 2.70
C THR A 162 24.68 16.76 3.50
N GLY A 163 24.60 16.65 4.84
CA GLY A 163 25.74 16.69 5.74
C GLY A 163 26.75 15.57 5.48
N VAL A 164 26.29 14.35 5.16
CA VAL A 164 27.16 13.21 4.83
C VAL A 164 27.84 13.31 3.46
N ASN A 165 27.40 14.22 2.58
CA ASN A 165 27.99 14.36 1.26
C ASN A 165 29.23 15.27 1.31
N PRO A 166 30.43 14.78 0.92
CA PRO A 166 31.64 15.58 0.96
C PRO A 166 31.66 16.73 -0.06
N ILE A 167 30.81 16.71 -1.09
CA ILE A 167 30.70 17.74 -2.12
C ILE A 167 29.39 18.50 -1.92
N ARG A 168 29.48 19.77 -1.52
CA ARG A 168 28.30 20.64 -1.45
C ARG A 168 27.74 20.91 -2.85
N TYR A 169 26.55 20.38 -3.15
CA TYR A 169 25.86 20.73 -4.38
C TYR A 169 25.44 22.22 -4.35
N PRO A 170 25.57 22.98 -5.46
CA PRO A 170 25.16 24.38 -5.52
C PRO A 170 23.67 24.63 -5.20
N ALA A 171 22.84 23.59 -5.33
CA ALA A 171 21.40 23.62 -5.06
C ALA A 171 21.03 23.30 -3.60
N VAL A 172 22.00 23.01 -2.74
CA VAL A 172 21.77 22.76 -1.31
C VAL A 172 21.88 24.08 -0.55
N PRO A 173 20.90 24.42 0.32
CA PRO A 173 20.97 25.63 1.13
C PRO A 173 22.27 25.70 1.95
N ALA A 174 22.84 26.91 2.06
CA ALA A 174 24.06 27.19 2.83
C ALA A 174 23.94 26.83 4.33
N THR A 175 22.73 26.52 4.82
CA THR A 175 22.43 26.09 6.18
C THR A 175 22.76 24.62 6.46
N SER A 176 23.21 23.85 5.47
CA SER A 176 23.54 22.42 5.66
C SER A 176 24.76 22.25 6.56
N THR A 177 24.54 21.67 7.73
CA THR A 177 25.57 21.39 8.73
C THR A 177 26.53 20.33 8.16
N PRO A 178 27.82 20.65 7.94
CA PRO A 178 28.77 19.68 7.38
C PRO A 178 28.94 18.48 8.32
N TRP A 179 29.33 17.33 7.77
CA TRP A 179 29.66 16.15 8.57
C TRP A 179 30.68 16.48 9.66
N THR A 180 30.30 16.24 10.91
CA THR A 180 31.15 16.40 12.11
C THR A 180 31.44 15.08 12.80
N GLY A 181 30.97 13.95 12.27
CA GLY A 181 31.17 12.64 12.89
C GLY A 181 32.64 12.23 12.93
N GLY A 182 32.99 11.43 13.94
CA GLY A 182 34.36 10.94 14.14
C GLY A 182 34.81 9.88 13.13
N SER A 183 33.88 9.30 12.37
CA SER A 183 34.16 8.34 11.31
C SER A 183 34.04 8.94 9.91
N ALA A 184 34.45 8.19 8.88
CA ALA A 184 34.22 8.62 7.50
C ALA A 184 32.71 8.62 7.20
N PRO A 185 32.14 9.69 6.61
CA PRO A 185 30.71 9.76 6.36
C PRO A 185 30.27 8.66 5.38
N PRO A 186 29.05 8.12 5.53
CA PRO A 186 28.50 7.23 4.52
C PRO A 186 28.32 7.97 3.20
N ILE A 187 28.71 7.33 2.10
CA ILE A 187 28.57 7.91 0.74
C ILE A 187 27.09 8.08 0.37
N ALA A 188 26.23 7.16 0.83
CA ALA A 188 24.79 7.20 0.64
C ALA A 188 24.08 6.50 1.79
N LEU A 189 22.86 6.96 2.10
CA LEU A 189 21.95 6.30 3.03
C LEU A 189 20.94 5.51 2.21
N ALA A 190 21.24 4.23 2.00
CA ALA A 190 20.44 3.34 1.19
C ALA A 190 20.54 1.89 1.69
N ALA A 191 19.43 1.16 1.58
CA ALA A 191 19.36 -0.25 1.93
C ALA A 191 18.58 -1.02 0.86
N THR A 192 19.15 -2.13 0.41
CA THR A 192 18.49 -3.07 -0.50
C THR A 192 18.23 -4.37 0.24
N GLU A 193 16.97 -4.81 0.26
CA GLU A 193 16.55 -6.02 0.96
C GLU A 193 15.68 -6.88 0.05
N TYR A 194 15.70 -8.19 0.32
CA TYR A 194 14.92 -9.19 -0.39
C TYR A 194 14.07 -9.97 0.60
N PHE A 195 12.85 -10.30 0.20
CA PHE A 195 11.98 -11.17 0.98
C PHE A 195 11.57 -12.38 0.17
N CYS A 196 11.73 -13.56 0.77
CA CYS A 196 11.32 -14.85 0.26
C CYS A 196 10.39 -15.49 1.30
N ASN A 197 9.15 -15.79 0.91
CA ASN A 197 8.31 -16.62 1.76
C ASN A 197 8.72 -18.08 1.64
N ARG A 198 8.75 -18.77 2.78
CA ARG A 198 8.98 -20.23 2.81
C ARG A 198 7.68 -21.01 2.81
N GLN A 199 6.54 -20.33 2.95
CA GLN A 199 5.21 -20.91 3.11
C GLN A 199 4.14 -20.04 2.45
N TRP A 200 3.08 -20.66 1.97
CA TRP A 200 1.90 -19.99 1.42
C TRP A 200 1.22 -19.09 2.47
N VAL A 201 0.73 -17.93 2.02
CA VAL A 201 -0.09 -17.05 2.85
C VAL A 201 -1.53 -17.19 2.41
N PHE A 202 -2.42 -17.58 3.33
CA PHE A 202 -3.81 -17.86 3.00
C PHE A 202 -4.73 -16.68 3.32
N GLY A 203 -5.38 -16.15 2.28
CA GLY A 203 -6.55 -15.28 2.41
C GLY A 203 -7.82 -16.12 2.47
N PHE A 204 -8.88 -15.62 3.09
CA PHE A 204 -10.18 -16.29 3.09
C PHE A 204 -11.32 -15.29 3.13
N GLY A 205 -12.46 -15.71 2.61
CA GLY A 205 -13.62 -14.83 2.52
C GLY A 205 -14.91 -15.58 2.25
N ALA A 206 -16.00 -14.84 2.40
CA ALA A 206 -17.34 -15.29 2.07
C ALA A 206 -18.04 -14.23 1.22
N HIS A 207 -18.74 -14.68 0.18
CA HIS A 207 -19.61 -13.87 -0.65
C HIS A 207 -21.04 -14.37 -0.55
N VAL A 208 -21.99 -13.45 -0.49
CA VAL A 208 -23.43 -13.75 -0.55
C VAL A 208 -24.07 -12.87 -1.60
N ALA A 209 -24.83 -13.46 -2.52
CA ALA A 209 -25.52 -12.76 -3.60
C ALA A 209 -27.00 -13.15 -3.65
N GLU A 210 -27.87 -12.15 -3.83
CA GLU A 210 -29.31 -12.30 -4.06
C GLU A 210 -29.60 -12.00 -5.54
N VAL A 211 -30.22 -12.95 -6.23
CA VAL A 211 -30.52 -12.86 -7.67
C VAL A 211 -32.00 -13.11 -7.95
N GLU A 212 -32.51 -12.55 -9.04
CA GLU A 212 -33.80 -12.89 -9.64
C GLU A 212 -33.56 -13.40 -11.06
N VAL A 213 -34.33 -14.41 -11.45
CA VAL A 213 -34.25 -15.03 -12.78
C VAL A 213 -35.59 -14.90 -13.46
N ASP A 214 -35.60 -14.31 -14.64
CA ASP A 214 -36.70 -14.43 -15.58
C ASP A 214 -36.64 -15.81 -16.23
N ILE A 215 -37.63 -16.65 -15.94
CA ILE A 215 -37.66 -18.04 -16.43
C ILE A 215 -37.97 -18.17 -17.92
N ALA A 216 -38.56 -17.15 -18.55
CA ALA A 216 -38.86 -17.17 -19.98
C ALA A 216 -37.62 -16.85 -20.81
N THR A 217 -36.74 -15.99 -20.31
CA THR A 217 -35.56 -15.49 -21.04
C THR A 217 -34.22 -15.97 -20.49
N GLY A 218 -34.19 -16.49 -19.25
CA GLY A 218 -32.96 -16.82 -18.53
C GLY A 218 -32.21 -15.59 -17.98
N LYS A 219 -32.75 -14.37 -18.16
CA LYS A 219 -32.10 -13.15 -17.69
C LYS A 219 -31.97 -13.16 -16.18
N THR A 220 -30.74 -13.01 -15.69
CA THR A 220 -30.42 -12.96 -14.26
C THR A 220 -30.11 -11.54 -13.82
N THR A 221 -30.78 -11.07 -12.78
CA THR A 221 -30.59 -9.73 -12.20
C THR A 221 -30.06 -9.85 -10.78
N LEU A 222 -29.02 -9.07 -10.44
CA LEU A 222 -28.45 -9.02 -9.10
C LEU A 222 -29.14 -7.92 -8.28
N HIS A 223 -29.85 -8.28 -7.20
CA HIS A 223 -30.66 -7.33 -6.41
C HIS A 223 -29.86 -6.55 -5.36
N ARG A 224 -28.80 -7.17 -4.85
CA ARG A 224 -27.83 -6.54 -3.95
C ARG A 224 -26.42 -6.82 -4.47
N PRO A 225 -25.52 -5.82 -4.52
CA PRO A 225 -24.12 -6.12 -4.76
C PRO A 225 -23.70 -7.13 -3.70
N ALA A 226 -22.99 -8.18 -4.12
CA ALA A 226 -22.59 -9.26 -3.23
C ALA A 226 -21.91 -8.67 -2.00
N THR A 227 -22.45 -8.94 -0.81
CA THR A 227 -21.78 -8.54 0.42
C THR A 227 -20.57 -9.46 0.55
N SER A 228 -19.40 -8.96 0.18
CA SER A 228 -18.13 -9.63 0.43
C SER A 228 -17.72 -9.39 1.88
N TRP A 229 -17.39 -10.48 2.57
CA TRP A 229 -16.81 -10.41 3.91
C TRP A 229 -15.48 -11.15 3.85
N SER A 230 -14.38 -10.40 3.92
CA SER A 230 -13.04 -10.96 4.12
C SER A 230 -12.75 -10.93 5.61
N ALA A 231 -12.67 -12.10 6.24
CA ALA A 231 -12.09 -12.21 7.57
C ALA A 231 -10.57 -12.28 7.41
N ARG A 232 -9.86 -11.46 8.18
CA ARG A 232 -8.40 -11.34 8.13
C ARG A 232 -7.75 -12.19 9.23
N GLN A 233 -6.51 -12.62 8.99
CA GLN A 233 -5.62 -12.91 10.10
C GLN A 233 -5.27 -11.61 10.85
N PRO A 234 -5.27 -11.58 12.19
CA PRO A 234 -4.94 -10.36 12.93
C PRO A 234 -3.45 -10.00 12.78
N GLY A 235 -3.15 -8.76 12.41
CA GLY A 235 -1.80 -8.19 12.49
C GLY A 235 -1.46 -7.22 11.36
N LYS A 236 -1.39 -5.92 11.70
CA LYS A 236 -0.92 -4.75 10.90
C LYS A 236 -1.98 -4.03 10.05
N SER A 237 -2.31 -2.80 10.49
CA SER A 237 -3.36 -1.89 9.98
C SER A 237 -2.99 -1.12 8.70
N SER A 238 -1.71 -1.06 8.34
CA SER A 238 -1.21 -0.17 7.28
C SER A 238 -1.61 -0.58 5.85
N MET A 239 -2.06 -1.83 5.64
CA MET A 239 -2.55 -2.31 4.34
C MET A 239 -4.07 -2.18 4.17
N ASP A 240 -4.80 -1.60 5.14
CA ASP A 240 -6.24 -1.45 5.08
C ASP A 240 -6.71 -0.60 3.89
N ALA A 241 -5.91 0.37 3.45
CA ALA A 241 -6.22 1.20 2.29
C ALA A 241 -6.21 0.41 0.97
N MET A 242 -5.39 -0.64 0.85
CA MET A 242 -5.27 -1.44 -0.36
C MET A 242 -6.46 -2.39 -0.58
N CYS A 243 -7.00 -2.92 0.53
CA CYS A 243 -8.00 -3.98 0.50
C CYS A 243 -9.45 -3.48 0.69
N ARG A 244 -9.66 -2.17 0.89
CA ARG A 244 -11.02 -1.62 0.92
C ARG A 244 -11.65 -1.75 -0.45
N PRO A 245 -12.77 -2.49 -0.60
CA PRO A 245 -13.49 -2.47 -1.86
C PRO A 245 -13.92 -1.02 -2.14
N LYS A 246 -13.54 -0.47 -3.31
CA LYS A 246 -14.33 0.60 -3.90
C LYS A 246 -15.73 0.02 -4.03
N ALA A 247 -16.67 0.46 -3.21
CA ALA A 247 -18.07 0.16 -3.44
C ALA A 247 -18.43 0.77 -4.80
N THR A 248 -18.32 -0.02 -5.87
CA THR A 248 -18.70 0.42 -7.22
C THR A 248 -20.21 0.49 -7.26
N ARG A 249 -20.73 1.66 -6.89
CA ARG A 249 -22.12 2.03 -7.14
C ARG A 249 -22.19 2.41 -8.62
N THR A 250 -22.19 1.41 -9.50
CA THR A 250 -22.43 1.64 -10.93
C THR A 250 -23.92 1.95 -11.09
N ALA A 251 -24.28 3.23 -10.97
CA ALA A 251 -25.58 3.70 -11.40
C ALA A 251 -25.61 3.61 -12.92
N ILE A 252 -26.23 2.57 -13.46
CA ILE A 252 -26.66 2.56 -14.87
C ILE A 252 -27.85 3.51 -14.95
N GLY A 253 -27.55 4.81 -15.01
CA GLY A 253 -28.50 5.85 -15.36
C GLY A 253 -28.58 5.96 -16.86
N SER A 254 -29.77 5.72 -17.43
CA SER A 254 -30.08 5.96 -18.83
C SER A 254 -29.67 7.37 -19.26
N ALA A 255 -28.82 7.46 -20.28
CA ALA A 255 -28.47 8.72 -20.92
C ALA A 255 -29.74 9.41 -21.48
N PRO A 256 -29.97 10.71 -21.23
CA PRO A 256 -31.03 11.44 -21.90
C PRO A 256 -30.67 11.60 -23.39
N ARG A 257 -31.62 11.26 -24.26
CA ARG A 257 -31.52 11.51 -25.71
C ARG A 257 -31.37 13.01 -25.94
N CYS A 258 -30.24 13.39 -26.53
CA CYS A 258 -30.03 14.75 -27.03
C CYS A 258 -30.80 14.89 -28.36
N SER A 259 -31.99 15.50 -28.30
CA SER A 259 -32.72 15.93 -29.50
C SER A 259 -32.23 17.33 -29.89
N THR A 260 -31.39 17.40 -30.91
CA THR A 260 -31.01 18.67 -31.55
C THR A 260 -32.05 19.04 -32.60
N THR A 261 -33.04 19.86 -32.21
CA THR A 261 -33.79 20.70 -33.15
C THR A 261 -32.91 21.89 -33.53
N SER A 262 -32.48 21.93 -34.78
CA SER A 262 -31.88 23.11 -35.42
C SER A 262 -32.93 24.20 -35.63
N PRO A 263 -32.65 25.47 -35.29
CA PRO A 263 -33.26 26.59 -35.96
C PRO A 263 -32.28 27.15 -37.00
N ARG A 264 -32.77 27.26 -38.23
CA ARG A 264 -32.18 28.07 -39.29
C ARG A 264 -32.18 29.53 -38.86
N ARG A 265 -31.02 30.18 -38.90
CA ARG A 265 -30.72 31.42 -39.64
C ARG A 265 -29.27 31.82 -39.40
#